data_AF-A0A835MG88-F1
#
_entry.id   AF-A0A835MG88-F1
#
_cell.length_a   1.000
_cell.length_b   1.000
_cell.length_c   1.000
_cell.angle_alpha   90.00
_cell.angle_beta   90.00
_cell.angle_gamma   90.00
#
_symmetry.space_group_name_H-M   'P 1'
#
loop_
_entity.id
_entity.type
_entity.pdbx_description
1 polymer ?
#
loop_
_entity_poly.entity_id
_entity_poly.type
_entity_poly.pdbx_seq_one_letter_code
_entity_poly.pdbx_strand_id
1 'polypeptide(L)'
;MRSVKGISHISPIMVFWGQRLCMFNKIHRENFETCFVQQYSSIHQLETNKLRNVAKFFAHLLGTDALPWHVLSYIRLTKNTRFSINFFTSIGLGGITENHREYLKNMEGSLCTKNGQKKLLIRRVRIHPALMARMQIWGRKGRV
;
A
#
# COMPACT_ATOMS: atom_id res chain seq x y z
N MET A 1 0.65 13.00 -32.54
CA MET A 1 1.25 11.88 -31.78
C MET A 1 0.16 11.03 -31.17
N ARG A 2 0.17 9.72 -31.46
CA ARG A 2 -0.78 8.74 -30.92
C ARG A 2 -0.56 8.59 -29.40
N SER A 3 -1.62 8.88 -28.65
CA SER A 3 -1.70 8.62 -27.21
C SER A 3 -1.40 7.14 -26.94
N VAL A 4 -0.39 6.89 -26.13
CA VAL A 4 -0.07 5.60 -25.52
C VAL A 4 -1.22 5.15 -24.61
N LYS A 5 -2.35 4.75 -25.19
CA LYS A 5 -3.37 3.93 -24.53
C LYS A 5 -2.96 2.46 -24.65
N GLY A 6 -1.80 2.13 -24.10
CA GLY A 6 -1.31 0.77 -24.01
C GLY A 6 -1.90 0.07 -22.78
N ILE A 7 -2.88 -0.82 -22.99
CA ILE A 7 -3.08 -2.06 -22.21
C ILE A 7 -3.15 -1.90 -20.67
N SER A 8 -3.94 -0.94 -20.15
CA SER A 8 -4.16 -0.75 -18.70
C SER A 8 -5.61 -0.78 -18.24
N HIS A 9 -6.53 -1.13 -19.16
CA HIS A 9 -7.93 -1.37 -18.86
C HIS A 9 -8.16 -2.87 -18.77
N ILE A 10 -8.44 -3.36 -17.56
CA ILE A 10 -9.26 -4.55 -17.45
C ILE A 10 -10.59 -4.24 -18.11
N SER A 11 -10.97 -5.05 -19.09
CA SER A 11 -12.29 -4.98 -19.70
C SER A 11 -13.33 -5.13 -18.58
N PRO A 12 -14.29 -4.20 -18.43
CA PRO A 12 -15.38 -4.27 -17.43
C PRO A 12 -16.08 -5.63 -17.43
N ILE A 13 -16.10 -6.25 -18.61
CA ILE A 13 -16.56 -7.60 -18.89
C ILE A 13 -15.93 -8.63 -17.94
N MET A 14 -14.60 -8.64 -17.77
CA MET A 14 -13.92 -9.65 -16.94
C MET A 14 -14.29 -9.54 -15.46
N VAL A 15 -14.50 -8.32 -14.98
CA VAL A 15 -14.91 -8.04 -13.60
C VAL A 15 -16.35 -8.49 -13.37
N PHE A 16 -17.24 -8.17 -14.31
CA PHE A 16 -18.64 -8.58 -14.27
C PHE A 16 -18.80 -10.10 -14.28
N TRP A 17 -18.06 -10.81 -15.14
CA TRP A 17 -18.05 -12.27 -15.16
C TRP A 17 -17.47 -12.85 -13.87
N GLY A 18 -16.37 -12.27 -13.36
CA GLY A 18 -15.76 -12.69 -12.08
C GLY A 18 -16.73 -12.57 -10.91
N GLN A 19 -17.43 -11.44 -10.78
CA GLN A 19 -18.46 -11.23 -9.75
C GLN A 19 -19.57 -12.27 -9.84
N ARG A 20 -20.11 -12.50 -11.05
CA ARG A 20 -21.19 -13.48 -11.24
C ARG A 20 -20.76 -14.92 -10.96
N LEU A 21 -19.54 -15.29 -11.33
CA LEU A 21 -18.98 -16.62 -11.03
C LEU A 21 -18.81 -16.83 -9.51
N CYS A 22 -18.33 -15.82 -8.78
CA CYS A 22 -18.21 -15.86 -7.32
C CYS A 22 -19.55 -15.93 -6.58
N MET A 23 -20.59 -15.32 -7.16
CA MET A 23 -21.94 -15.34 -6.59
C MET A 23 -22.71 -16.63 -6.89
N PHE A 24 -22.44 -17.27 -8.02
CA PHE A 24 -23.18 -18.45 -8.47
C PHE A 24 -22.78 -19.74 -7.73
N ASN A 25 -21.51 -19.91 -7.37
CA ASN A 25 -21.04 -21.12 -6.70
C ASN A 25 -19.99 -20.84 -5.63
N LYS A 26 -20.18 -21.41 -4.43
CA LYS A 26 -19.24 -21.30 -3.30
C LYS A 26 -17.86 -21.87 -3.65
N ILE A 27 -17.78 -22.89 -4.51
CA ILE A 27 -16.51 -23.49 -4.96
C ILE A 27 -15.66 -22.47 -5.73
N HIS A 28 -16.27 -21.62 -6.57
CA HIS A 28 -15.52 -20.59 -7.30
C HIS A 28 -14.97 -19.54 -6.35
N ARG A 29 -15.73 -19.16 -5.32
CA ARG A 29 -15.27 -18.23 -4.28
C ARG A 29 -14.02 -18.75 -3.57
N GLU A 30 -14.02 -20.01 -3.14
CA GLU A 30 -12.87 -20.65 -2.48
C GLU A 30 -11.65 -20.75 -3.40
N ASN A 31 -11.88 -21.02 -4.69
CA ASN A 31 -10.81 -21.03 -5.70
C ASN A 31 -10.22 -19.63 -5.93
N PHE A 32 -11.05 -18.58 -5.97
CA PHE A 32 -10.57 -17.20 -6.09
C PHE A 32 -9.77 -16.75 -4.87
N GLU A 33 -10.18 -17.16 -3.67
CA GLU A 33 -9.43 -16.93 -2.43
C GLU A 33 -8.06 -17.61 -2.49
N THR A 34 -8.02 -18.89 -2.86
CA THR A 34 -6.76 -19.64 -3.04
C THR A 34 -5.86 -18.96 -4.08
N CYS A 35 -6.44 -18.51 -5.18
CA CYS A 35 -5.73 -17.81 -6.24
C CYS A 35 -5.16 -16.47 -5.78
N PHE A 36 -5.87 -15.72 -4.93
CA PHE A 36 -5.37 -14.49 -4.34
C PHE A 36 -4.10 -14.73 -3.50
N VAL A 37 -4.11 -15.76 -2.64
CA VAL A 37 -2.97 -16.12 -1.79
C VAL A 37 -1.76 -16.55 -2.62
N GLN A 38 -1.98 -17.37 -3.64
CA GLN A 38 -0.93 -17.78 -4.58
C GLN A 38 -0.35 -16.58 -5.33
N GLN A 39 -1.22 -15.67 -5.78
CA GLN A 39 -0.84 -14.50 -6.54
C GLN A 39 -0.02 -13.50 -5.71
N TYR A 40 -0.37 -13.34 -4.43
CA TYR A 40 0.39 -12.54 -3.48
C TYR A 40 1.76 -13.16 -3.17
N SER A 41 1.86 -14.49 -3.06
CA SER A 41 3.13 -15.20 -2.83
C SER A 41 4.13 -14.98 -3.96
N SER A 42 3.66 -15.01 -5.21
CA SER A 42 4.48 -14.81 -6.41
C SER A 42 4.51 -13.35 -6.89
N ILE A 43 4.14 -12.37 -6.06
CA ILE A 43 4.03 -10.96 -6.44
C ILE A 43 5.32 -10.38 -7.05
N HIS A 44 6.46 -10.89 -6.59
CA HIS A 44 7.80 -10.48 -7.03
C HIS A 44 8.12 -10.85 -8.49
N GLN A 45 7.38 -11.80 -9.06
CA GLN A 45 7.56 -12.25 -10.44
C GLN A 45 6.66 -11.51 -11.44
N LEU A 46 5.72 -10.70 -10.95
CA LEU A 46 4.79 -10.01 -11.84
C LEU A 46 5.34 -8.67 -12.31
N GLU A 47 5.21 -8.47 -13.61
CA GLU A 47 5.42 -7.17 -14.24
C GLU A 47 4.39 -6.15 -13.71
N THR A 48 4.83 -4.89 -13.62
CA THR A 48 4.06 -3.76 -13.05
C THR A 48 2.68 -3.58 -13.68
N ASN A 49 2.52 -3.89 -14.97
CA ASN A 49 1.24 -3.82 -15.68
C ASN A 49 0.28 -4.94 -15.26
N LYS A 50 0.79 -6.17 -15.13
CA LYS A 50 -0.01 -7.33 -14.69
C LYS A 50 -0.48 -7.14 -13.26
N LEU A 51 0.41 -6.67 -12.37
CA LEU A 51 0.06 -6.36 -10.98
C LEU A 51 -1.03 -5.29 -10.89
N ARG A 52 -0.95 -4.22 -11.68
CA ARG A 52 -1.98 -3.16 -11.71
C ARG A 52 -3.33 -3.71 -12.16
N ASN A 53 -3.35 -4.60 -13.13
CA ASN A 53 -4.57 -5.24 -13.59
C ASN A 53 -5.13 -6.13 -12.47
N VAL A 54 -4.37 -7.10 -11.98
CA VAL A 54 -4.80 -7.99 -10.89
C VAL A 54 -5.33 -7.22 -9.66
N ALA A 55 -4.64 -6.15 -9.26
CA ALA A 55 -5.07 -5.30 -8.15
C ALA A 55 -6.43 -4.65 -8.40
N LYS A 56 -6.67 -4.10 -9.60
CA LYS A 56 -7.98 -3.50 -9.96
C LYS A 56 -9.10 -4.53 -9.96
N PHE A 57 -8.83 -5.75 -10.43
CA PHE A 57 -9.80 -6.85 -10.44
C PHE A 57 -10.23 -7.24 -9.01
N PHE A 58 -9.27 -7.53 -8.14
CA PHE A 58 -9.57 -7.91 -6.75
C PHE A 58 -10.18 -6.77 -5.93
N ALA A 59 -9.77 -5.52 -6.16
CA ALA A 59 -10.37 -4.36 -5.51
C ALA A 59 -11.88 -4.25 -5.80
N HIS A 60 -12.30 -4.54 -7.04
CA HIS A 60 -13.72 -4.52 -7.39
C HIS A 60 -14.49 -5.70 -6.78
N LEU A 61 -13.89 -6.89 -6.74
CA LEU A 61 -14.52 -8.06 -6.11
C LEU A 61 -14.74 -7.86 -4.61
N LEU A 62 -13.79 -7.22 -3.92
CA LEU A 62 -13.93 -6.83 -2.51
C LEU A 62 -15.00 -5.75 -2.34
N GLY A 63 -15.03 -4.74 -3.21
CA GLY A 63 -16.01 -3.66 -3.16
C GLY A 63 -17.45 -4.06 -3.52
N THR A 64 -17.64 -5.21 -4.18
CA THR A 64 -18.95 -5.78 -4.52
C THR A 64 -19.35 -6.95 -3.62
N ASP A 65 -18.61 -7.18 -2.53
CA ASP A 65 -18.79 -8.29 -1.58
C ASP A 65 -18.79 -9.70 -2.23
N ALA A 66 -18.24 -9.81 -3.44
CA ALA A 66 -18.08 -11.08 -4.13
C ALA A 66 -16.98 -11.94 -3.49
N LEU A 67 -15.95 -11.28 -2.95
CA LEU A 67 -14.89 -11.90 -2.16
C LEU A 67 -14.94 -11.32 -0.73
N PRO A 68 -14.89 -12.16 0.31
CA PRO A 68 -14.93 -11.69 1.68
C PRO A 68 -13.65 -10.95 2.09
N TRP A 69 -13.81 -9.94 2.94
CA TRP A 69 -12.73 -9.07 3.40
C TRP A 69 -11.64 -9.79 4.21
N HIS A 70 -11.90 -11.00 4.72
CA HIS A 70 -10.92 -11.78 5.48
C HIS A 70 -9.67 -12.14 4.66
N VAL A 71 -9.78 -12.16 3.33
CA VAL A 71 -8.66 -12.44 2.42
C VAL A 71 -7.55 -11.37 2.54
N LEU A 72 -7.88 -10.15 2.97
CA LEU A 72 -6.88 -9.11 3.24
C LEU A 72 -5.98 -9.46 4.45
N SER A 73 -6.39 -10.38 5.33
CA SER A 73 -5.57 -10.84 6.46
C SER A 73 -4.29 -11.55 6.00
N TYR A 74 -4.24 -12.07 4.77
CA TYR A 74 -3.03 -12.69 4.21
C TYR A 74 -1.97 -11.65 3.83
N ILE A 75 -2.36 -10.37 3.67
CA ILE A 75 -1.44 -9.28 3.35
C ILE A 75 -0.72 -8.87 4.64
N ARG A 76 0.49 -9.42 4.83
CA ARG A 76 1.31 -9.09 5.99
C ARG A 76 2.27 -7.95 5.67
N LEU A 77 2.00 -6.77 6.24
CA LEU A 77 2.97 -5.68 6.28
C LEU A 77 4.01 -5.95 7.40
N THR A 78 5.26 -5.55 7.18
CA THR A 78 6.37 -5.77 8.13
C THR A 78 6.02 -5.24 9.52
N LYS A 79 6.53 -5.86 10.60
CA LYS A 79 6.21 -5.55 12.01
C LYS A 79 6.56 -4.12 12.50
N ASN A 80 7.04 -3.25 11.62
CA ASN A 80 7.48 -1.90 11.95
C ASN A 80 6.33 -0.90 11.76
N THR A 81 5.77 -0.39 12.87
CA THR A 81 4.72 0.64 12.86
C THR A 81 5.12 1.88 12.06
N ARG A 82 6.38 2.32 12.15
CA ARG A 82 6.91 3.45 11.38
C ARG A 82 6.93 3.21 9.87
N PHE A 83 7.28 1.98 9.44
CA PHE A 83 7.27 1.61 8.03
C PHE A 83 5.85 1.62 7.48
N SER A 84 4.91 1.05 8.24
CA SER A 84 3.49 1.02 7.89
C SER A 84 2.91 2.43 7.72
N ILE A 85 3.19 3.34 8.66
CA ILE A 85 2.75 4.74 8.57
C ILE A 85 3.29 5.41 7.30
N ASN A 86 4.58 5.24 7.00
CA ASN A 86 5.20 5.86 5.82
C ASN A 86 4.63 5.28 4.52
N PHE A 87 4.42 3.97 4.46
CA PHE A 87 3.79 3.30 3.31
C PHE A 87 2.39 3.85 3.03
N PHE A 88 1.50 3.86 4.04
CA PHE A 88 0.13 4.34 3.90
C PHE A 88 0.06 5.85 3.59
N THR A 89 0.96 6.65 4.14
CA THR A 89 1.08 8.07 3.79
C THR A 89 1.50 8.26 2.32
N SER A 90 2.43 7.44 1.83
CA SER A 90 2.96 7.55 0.47
C SER A 90 1.94 7.17 -0.61
N ILE A 91 0.98 6.29 -0.28
CA ILE A 91 -0.14 5.92 -1.16
C ILE A 91 -1.37 6.83 -1.00
N GLY A 92 -1.28 7.89 -0.19
CA GLY A 92 -2.37 8.85 0.02
C GLY A 92 -3.43 8.41 1.04
N LEU A 93 -3.25 7.26 1.69
CA LEU A 93 -4.11 6.76 2.76
C LEU A 93 -3.58 7.18 4.14
N GLY A 94 -3.23 8.46 4.29
CA GLY A 94 -2.68 8.98 5.55
C GLY A 94 -3.67 8.91 6.73
N GLY A 95 -4.96 9.10 6.48
CA GLY A 95 -5.99 9.16 7.52
C GLY A 95 -6.15 7.88 8.33
N ILE A 96 -5.94 6.71 7.73
CA ILE A 96 -6.02 5.41 8.44
C ILE A 96 -4.84 5.17 9.40
N THR A 97 -3.82 6.04 9.37
CA THR A 97 -2.60 5.89 10.18
C THR A 97 -2.62 6.66 11.50
N GLU A 98 -3.70 7.38 11.82
CA GLU A 98 -3.74 8.26 13.01
C GLU A 98 -3.50 7.48 14.31
N ASN A 99 -4.22 6.36 14.50
CA ASN A 99 -4.04 5.47 15.67
C ASN A 99 -2.59 4.96 15.80
N HIS A 100 -1.90 4.72 14.68
CA HIS A 100 -0.51 4.26 14.68
C HIS A 100 0.46 5.40 15.08
N ARG A 101 0.15 6.65 14.73
CA ARG A 101 0.93 7.83 15.13
C ARG A 101 0.77 8.13 16.60
N GLU A 102 -0.45 8.00 17.12
CA GLU A 102 -0.74 8.16 18.54
C GLU A 102 0.00 7.10 19.37
N TYR A 103 -0.01 5.83 18.94
CA TYR A 103 0.76 4.76 19.59
C TYR A 103 2.27 5.07 19.67
N LEU A 104 2.86 5.58 18.58
CA LEU A 104 4.26 5.98 18.58
C LEU A 104 4.52 7.19 19.48
N LYS A 105 3.64 8.19 19.49
CA LYS A 105 3.73 9.34 20.40
C LYS A 105 3.64 8.92 21.87
N ASN A 106 2.79 7.94 22.19
CA ASN A 106 2.63 7.44 23.56
C ASN A 106 3.87 6.66 24.04
N MET A 107 4.49 5.88 23.16
CA MET A 107 5.78 5.24 23.45
C MET A 107 6.90 6.27 23.68
N GLU A 108 7.00 7.26 22.80
CA GLU A 108 8.00 8.33 22.89
C GLU A 108 7.75 9.27 24.09
N GLY A 109 6.48 9.48 24.46
CA GLY A 109 6.05 10.27 25.61
C GLY A 109 6.37 9.60 26.95
N SER A 110 6.24 8.26 27.04
CA SER A 110 6.56 7.51 28.27
C SER A 110 8.05 7.53 28.64
N LEU A 111 8.94 7.79 27.68
CA LEU A 111 10.39 7.97 27.92
C LEU A 111 10.75 9.38 28.42
N CYS A 112 9.82 10.34 28.31
CA CYS A 112 10.05 11.75 28.65
C CYS A 112 9.68 12.11 30.10
N THR A 113 8.98 11.23 30.84
CA THR A 113 8.45 11.56 32.19
C THR A 113 8.97 10.66 33.30
N LYS A 114 10.04 9.91 33.08
CA LYS A 114 10.82 9.32 34.18
C LYS A 114 12.31 9.56 33.93
N ASN A 115 12.86 10.39 34.81
CA ASN A 115 14.27 10.72 34.98
C ASN A 115 14.75 11.93 34.17
N GLY A 116 14.83 13.06 34.90
CA GLY A 116 15.83 14.07 34.62
C GLY A 116 17.20 13.40 34.40
N GLN A 117 17.92 13.92 33.41
CA GLN A 117 19.18 13.42 32.86
C GLN A 117 19.07 12.19 31.96
N LYS A 118 19.09 12.43 30.64
CA LYS A 118 20.15 11.93 29.74
C LYS A 118 20.03 12.57 28.35
N LYS A 119 20.95 13.49 28.10
CA LYS A 119 21.43 13.85 26.76
C LYS A 119 22.01 12.59 26.12
N LEU A 120 21.29 11.94 25.18
CA LEU A 120 21.94 11.18 24.11
C LEU A 120 21.02 10.94 22.91
N LEU A 121 21.26 11.76 21.88
CA LEU A 121 21.33 11.34 20.48
C LEU A 121 20.03 10.84 19.84
N ILE A 122 19.13 11.79 19.55
CA ILE A 122 18.40 11.73 18.27
C ILE A 122 19.49 11.80 17.20
N ARG A 123 19.97 10.63 16.73
CA ARG A 123 20.69 10.56 15.45
C ARG A 123 19.68 11.00 14.39
N ARG A 124 19.60 12.33 14.16
CA ARG A 124 19.22 12.88 12.87
C ARG A 124 20.03 12.07 11.86
N VAL A 125 19.35 11.27 11.04
CA VAL A 125 19.93 10.82 9.78
C VAL A 125 20.33 12.12 9.08
N ARG A 126 21.62 12.42 9.13
CA ARG A 126 22.20 13.64 8.58
C ARG A 126 22.09 13.44 7.08
N ILE A 127 20.98 13.85 6.49
CA ILE A 127 20.90 14.00 5.05
C ILE A 127 22.02 14.98 4.71
N HIS A 128 23.03 14.48 4.01
CA HIS A 128 24.22 15.23 3.65
C HIS A 128 23.78 16.55 2.99
N PRO A 129 24.35 17.72 3.32
CA PRO A 129 23.94 19.02 2.77
C PRO A 129 23.87 19.04 1.23
N ALA A 130 24.67 18.20 0.57
CA ALA A 130 24.66 18.02 -0.89
C ALA A 130 23.35 17.42 -1.45
N LEU A 131 22.60 16.63 -0.67
CA LEU A 131 21.34 16.02 -1.12
C LEU A 131 20.19 17.04 -1.11
N MET A 132 20.23 18.01 -0.19
CA MET A 132 19.26 19.12 -0.15
C MET A 132 19.44 20.07 -1.33
N ALA A 133 20.68 20.35 -1.74
CA ALA A 133 20.97 21.17 -2.91
C ALA A 133 20.43 20.56 -4.23
N ARG A 134 20.38 19.22 -4.34
CA ARG A 134 19.79 18.55 -5.52
C ARG A 134 18.25 18.55 -5.52
N MET A 135 17.59 18.55 -4.36
CA MET A 135 16.12 18.66 -4.28
C MET A 135 15.60 20.07 -4.57
N GLN A 136 16.40 21.12 -4.37
CA GLN A 136 16.00 22.49 -4.71
C GLN A 136 16.05 22.80 -6.23
N ILE A 137 16.79 22.02 -7.02
CA ILE A 137 16.89 22.19 -8.48
C ILE A 137 15.70 21.52 -9.20
N TRP A 138 15.15 20.43 -8.65
CA TRP A 138 14.00 19.74 -9.24
C TRP A 138 12.64 20.39 -8.91
N GLY A 139 12.63 21.48 -8.12
CA GLY A 139 11.42 22.26 -7.81
C GLY A 139 11.19 23.48 -8.71
N ARG A 140 12.07 23.76 -9.68
CA ARG A 140 12.00 25.00 -10.50
C ARG A 140 11.81 24.79 -12.01
N LYS A 141 11.63 23.56 -12.50
CA LYS A 141 11.44 23.28 -13.94
C LYS A 141 10.06 22.63 -14.18
N GLY A 142 9.02 23.44 -14.04
CA GLY A 142 7.63 23.04 -14.27
C GLY A 142 6.65 24.21 -14.27
N ARG A 143 7.12 25.42 -14.62
CA ARG A 143 6.27 26.59 -14.84
C ARG A 143 6.85 27.44 -15.97
N VAL A 144 6.71 26.93 -17.18
CA VAL A 144 6.45 27.63 -18.45
C VAL A 144 5.89 26.60 -19.42
#